data_AF-A0A0D8LD33-F1
#
_entry.id   AF-A0A0D8LD33-F1
#
_cell.length_a   1.000
_cell.length_b   1.000
_cell.length_c   1.000
_cell.angle_alpha   90.00
_cell.angle_beta   90.00
_cell.angle_gamma   90.00
#
_symmetry.space_group_name_H-M   'P 1'
#
loop_
_entity.id
_entity.type
_entity.pdbx_description
1 polymer ?
#
loop_
_entity_poly.entity_id
_entity_poly.type
_entity_poly.pdbx_seq_one_letter_code
_entity_poly.pdbx_strand_id
1 'polypeptide(L)'
;MLEQRLFNLRHYLDIEGNMMQLPLYAAALDPFDLLRSRLGGTSELTYLQSGSLNIPSYGFRAMVEKAKEQAAALITLGDKRLSYYEQKECYHTENMQLKDATELAETNAVIQSLLLEQQKSVLSGLKASKEMAEKKQTYYNRLIDEGTSTKECEARNLLLASSVFRGLFRALLWPQVLQRLFRVYLVWHRIPVIMV
;
A
#
# COMPACT_ATOMS: atom_id res chain seq x y z
N MET A 1 -3.37 31.80 -18.55
CA MET A 1 -3.67 30.40 -18.97
C MET A 1 -2.67 29.88 -20.00
N LEU A 2 -2.42 30.61 -21.11
CA LEU A 2 -1.44 30.20 -22.13
C LEU A 2 0.00 30.12 -21.59
N GLU A 3 0.42 31.10 -20.79
CA GLU A 3 1.76 31.12 -20.19
C GLU A 3 2.04 29.93 -19.29
N GLN A 4 1.06 29.51 -18.48
CA GLN A 4 1.17 28.32 -17.63
C GLN A 4 1.27 27.04 -18.48
N ARG A 5 0.55 26.96 -19.60
CA ARG A 5 0.64 25.82 -20.52
C ARG A 5 1.99 25.77 -21.24
N LEU A 6 2.52 26.93 -21.67
CA LEU A 6 3.86 27.03 -22.24
C LEU A 6 4.94 26.69 -21.19
N PHE A 7 4.74 27.11 -19.94
CA PHE A 7 5.62 26.77 -18.84
C PHE A 7 5.64 25.26 -18.58
N ASN A 8 4.48 24.61 -18.53
CA ASN A 8 4.39 23.15 -18.37
C ASN A 8 5.12 22.40 -19.48
N LEU A 9 4.91 22.81 -20.75
CA LEU A 9 5.61 22.25 -21.90
C LEU A 9 7.13 22.44 -21.83
N ARG A 10 7.61 23.55 -21.27
CA ARG A 10 9.05 23.82 -21.10
C ARG A 10 9.70 23.07 -19.92
N HIS A 11 8.92 22.61 -18.95
CA HIS A 11 9.43 22.06 -17.68
C HIS A 11 9.07 20.58 -17.47
N TYR A 12 8.76 19.84 -18.54
CA TYR A 12 8.42 18.41 -18.45
C TYR A 12 7.26 18.14 -17.48
N LEU A 13 6.27 19.04 -17.48
CA LEU A 13 5.06 18.90 -16.70
C LEU A 13 3.89 18.50 -17.60
N ASP A 14 2.98 17.71 -17.06
CA ASP A 14 1.73 17.36 -17.72
C ASP A 14 0.80 18.60 -17.88
N ILE A 15 -0.31 18.43 -18.59
CA ILE A 15 -1.36 19.43 -18.76
C ILE A 15 -1.92 19.95 -17.43
N GLU A 16 -1.80 19.17 -16.35
CA GLU A 16 -2.20 19.52 -14.98
C GLU A 16 -1.05 20.12 -14.14
N GLY A 17 0.19 20.14 -14.65
CA GLY A 17 1.36 20.69 -13.95
C GLY A 17 2.17 19.69 -13.12
N ASN A 18 1.82 18.40 -13.17
CA ASN A 18 2.56 17.33 -12.49
C ASN A 18 3.83 16.97 -13.28
N MET A 19 4.95 16.70 -12.59
CA MET A 19 6.15 16.21 -13.27
C MET A 19 5.89 14.87 -13.95
N MET A 20 6.28 14.76 -15.22
CA MET A 20 6.24 13.48 -15.94
C MET A 20 7.39 12.60 -15.43
N GLN A 21 7.13 11.81 -14.40
CA GLN A 21 8.13 10.94 -13.75
C GLN A 21 8.55 9.79 -14.67
N LEU A 22 9.76 9.88 -15.22
CA LEU A 22 10.52 8.71 -15.65
C LEU A 22 11.35 8.26 -14.43
N PRO A 23 11.31 6.99 -14.00
CA PRO A 23 12.09 6.55 -12.84
C PRO A 23 13.59 6.73 -13.11
N LEU A 24 14.24 7.58 -12.32
CA LEU A 24 15.62 8.03 -12.52
C LEU A 24 16.67 7.06 -11.93
N TYR A 25 16.26 6.07 -11.13
CA TYR A 25 17.19 5.29 -10.30
C TYR A 25 17.35 3.84 -10.76
N ALA A 26 18.61 3.38 -10.76
CA ALA A 26 18.98 1.98 -10.91
C ALA A 26 18.55 1.16 -9.68
N ALA A 27 18.44 -0.16 -9.85
CA ALA A 27 18.14 -1.10 -8.76
C ALA A 27 19.15 -0.95 -7.60
N ALA A 28 18.67 -1.09 -6.37
CA ALA A 28 19.50 -1.00 -5.17
C ALA A 28 20.63 -2.04 -5.19
N LEU A 29 21.79 -1.65 -4.65
CA LEU A 29 22.96 -2.51 -4.50
C LEU A 29 22.68 -3.64 -3.50
N ASP A 30 23.12 -4.87 -3.80
CA ASP A 30 22.97 -6.03 -2.91
C ASP A 30 23.92 -5.88 -1.69
N PRO A 31 23.41 -5.78 -0.44
CA PRO A 31 24.24 -5.62 0.74
C PRO A 31 25.19 -6.80 1.02
N PHE A 32 24.95 -7.97 0.44
CA PHE A 32 25.79 -9.15 0.65
C PHE A 32 27.19 -9.04 0.01
N ASP A 33 27.38 -8.15 -0.97
CA ASP A 33 28.68 -7.99 -1.63
C ASP A 33 29.75 -7.40 -0.71
N LEU A 34 29.36 -6.51 0.22
CA LEU A 34 30.28 -5.98 1.25
C LEU A 34 30.70 -7.08 2.23
N LEU A 35 29.78 -7.96 2.60
CA LEU A 35 30.04 -9.04 3.55
C LEU A 35 31.00 -10.08 2.98
N ARG A 36 30.85 -10.42 1.69
CA ARG A 36 31.77 -11.31 0.96
C ARG A 36 33.19 -10.76 0.90
N SER A 37 33.36 -9.45 0.72
CA SER A 37 34.69 -8.81 0.67
C SER A 37 35.46 -8.88 1.99
N ARG A 38 34.75 -8.88 3.13
CA ARG A 38 35.36 -8.91 4.47
C ARG A 38 35.78 -10.32 4.91
N LEU A 39 35.11 -11.37 4.43
CA LEU A 39 35.36 -12.76 4.85
C LEU A 39 36.66 -13.36 4.25
N GLY A 40 37.31 -12.70 3.30
CA GLY A 40 38.56 -13.16 2.66
C GLY A 40 39.84 -12.96 3.48
N GLY A 41 39.78 -13.00 4.81
CA GLY A 41 40.94 -12.76 5.67
C GLY A 41 41.98 -13.88 5.61
N THR A 42 43.18 -13.59 5.11
CA THR A 42 44.33 -14.49 5.11
C THR A 42 45.13 -14.34 6.40
N SER A 43 45.27 -15.41 7.19
CA SER A 43 46.24 -15.45 8.29
C SER A 43 47.59 -15.95 7.78
N GLU A 44 48.58 -15.06 7.70
CA GLU A 44 49.97 -15.48 7.52
C GLU A 44 50.53 -15.98 8.87
N LEU A 45 51.09 -17.19 8.85
CA LEU A 45 51.80 -17.74 10.00
C LEU A 45 53.22 -17.17 10.02
N THR A 46 53.45 -16.16 10.88
CA THR A 46 54.78 -15.62 11.11
C THR A 46 55.62 -16.62 11.91
N TYR A 47 56.58 -17.26 11.25
CA TYR A 47 57.55 -18.14 11.90
C TYR A 47 58.58 -17.29 12.66
N LEU A 48 58.61 -17.39 13.99
CA LEU A 48 59.66 -16.77 14.79
C LEU A 48 60.93 -17.61 14.67
N GLN A 49 61.97 -17.04 14.08
CA GLN A 49 63.28 -17.65 13.94
C GLN A 49 63.92 -17.80 15.34
N SER A 50 64.38 -19.02 15.65
CA SER A 50 64.84 -19.41 16.99
C SER A 50 65.99 -18.54 17.50
N GLY A 51 65.88 -18.11 18.76
CA GLY A 51 66.85 -17.23 19.43
C GLY A 51 68.18 -17.92 19.77
N SER A 52 69.19 -17.08 20.01
CA SER A 52 70.57 -17.41 20.39
C SER A 52 70.72 -18.62 21.32
N LEU A 53 71.44 -19.65 20.87
CA LEU A 53 71.83 -20.83 21.65
C LEU A 53 72.84 -20.43 22.75
N ASN A 54 72.39 -20.48 24.02
CA ASN A 54 73.26 -20.40 25.19
C ASN A 54 73.57 -21.82 25.68
N ILE A 55 74.85 -22.21 25.72
CA ILE A 55 75.28 -23.56 26.09
C ILE A 55 75.46 -23.62 27.62
N PRO A 56 74.65 -24.42 28.34
CA PRO A 56 74.74 -24.51 29.79
C PRO A 56 75.93 -25.37 30.27
N SER A 57 76.36 -25.14 31.51
CA SER A 57 77.54 -25.77 32.12
C SER A 57 77.37 -27.24 32.58
N TYR A 58 76.20 -27.84 32.37
CA TYR A 58 75.87 -29.22 32.80
C TYR A 58 75.84 -30.21 31.63
N GLY A 59 76.03 -31.50 31.92
CA GLY A 59 76.06 -32.56 30.91
C GLY A 59 74.70 -32.86 30.27
N PHE A 60 74.74 -33.40 29.04
CA PHE A 60 73.56 -33.70 28.22
C PHE A 60 72.46 -34.52 28.94
N ARG A 61 72.84 -35.50 29.75
CA ARG A 61 71.87 -36.39 30.41
C ARG A 61 70.95 -35.65 31.38
N ALA A 62 71.51 -34.72 32.17
CA ALA A 62 70.73 -33.87 33.08
C ALA A 62 69.88 -32.85 32.30
N MET A 63 70.40 -32.34 31.18
CA MET A 63 69.68 -31.42 30.29
C MET A 63 68.41 -32.05 29.73
N VAL A 64 68.49 -33.28 29.21
CA VAL A 64 67.36 -33.96 28.56
C VAL A 64 66.25 -34.27 29.57
N GLU A 65 66.60 -34.67 30.80
CA GLU A 65 65.61 -34.94 31.84
C GLU A 65 64.84 -33.66 32.22
N LYS A 66 65.55 -32.55 32.42
CA LYS A 66 64.92 -31.24 32.66
C LYS A 66 64.12 -30.72 31.47
N ALA A 67 64.60 -30.92 30.24
CA ALA A 67 63.85 -30.56 29.05
C ALA A 67 62.54 -31.36 28.94
N LYS A 68 62.54 -32.65 29.31
CA LYS A 68 61.32 -33.47 29.36
C LYS A 68 60.34 -33.01 30.44
N GLU A 69 60.83 -32.67 31.63
CA GLU A 69 59.99 -32.09 32.70
C GLU A 69 59.31 -30.79 32.23
N GLN A 70 60.08 -29.88 31.60
CA GLN A 70 59.54 -28.61 31.09
C GLN A 70 58.59 -28.80 29.91
N ALA A 71 58.89 -29.73 29.00
CA ALA A 71 57.99 -30.06 27.89
C ALA A 71 56.65 -30.63 28.41
N ALA A 72 56.69 -31.49 29.44
CA ALA A 72 55.48 -31.99 30.09
C ALA A 72 54.68 -30.86 30.76
N ALA A 73 55.35 -29.94 31.47
CA ALA A 73 54.70 -28.76 32.05
C ALA A 73 54.06 -27.88 30.96
N LEU A 74 54.75 -27.65 29.84
CA LEU A 74 54.25 -26.87 28.71
C LEU A 74 53.00 -27.52 28.08
N ILE A 75 52.97 -28.84 27.93
CA ILE A 75 51.79 -29.57 27.44
C ILE A 75 50.61 -29.33 28.38
N THR A 76 50.79 -29.52 29.69
CA THR A 76 49.70 -29.31 30.67
C THR A 76 49.19 -27.87 30.70
N LEU A 77 50.07 -26.89 30.46
CA LEU A 77 49.68 -25.48 30.37
C LEU A 77 48.98 -25.18 29.04
N GLY A 78 49.40 -25.83 27.95
CA GLY A 78 48.74 -25.80 26.65
C GLY A 78 47.29 -26.28 26.73
N ASP A 79 47.07 -27.43 27.37
CA ASP A 79 45.74 -28.02 27.54
C ASP A 79 44.83 -27.13 28.40
N LYS A 80 45.34 -26.62 29.52
CA LYS A 80 44.60 -25.66 30.38
C LYS A 80 44.25 -24.39 29.63
N ARG A 81 45.21 -23.84 28.87
CA ARG A 81 44.99 -22.62 28.07
C ARG A 81 43.92 -22.86 27.02
N LEU A 82 43.97 -23.99 26.30
CA LEU A 82 42.97 -24.36 25.31
C LEU A 82 41.57 -24.42 25.95
N SER A 83 41.43 -25.11 27.09
CA SER A 83 40.15 -25.20 27.81
C SER A 83 39.60 -23.83 28.23
N TYR A 84 40.45 -22.91 28.70
CA TYR A 84 40.01 -21.55 29.02
C TYR A 84 39.59 -20.76 27.78
N TYR A 85 40.25 -20.94 26.64
CA TYR A 85 39.83 -20.31 25.39
C TYR A 85 38.49 -20.85 24.92
N GLU A 86 38.29 -22.16 24.91
CA GLU A 86 37.01 -22.77 24.54
C GLU A 86 35.88 -22.23 25.41
N GLN A 87 36.09 -22.18 26.73
CA GLN A 87 35.09 -21.64 27.65
C GLN A 87 34.82 -20.15 27.42
N LYS A 88 35.87 -19.36 27.16
CA LYS A 88 35.73 -17.93 26.83
C LYS A 88 34.94 -17.72 25.54
N GLU A 89 35.24 -18.48 24.49
CA GLU A 89 34.55 -18.35 23.19
C GLU A 89 33.08 -18.80 23.29
N CYS A 90 32.79 -19.83 24.09
CA CYS A 90 31.41 -20.22 24.41
C CYS A 90 30.65 -19.06 25.07
N TYR A 91 31.21 -18.44 26.11
CA TYR A 91 30.58 -17.28 26.76
C TYR A 91 30.49 -16.07 25.84
N HIS A 92 31.48 -15.84 24.99
CA HIS A 92 31.44 -14.73 24.05
C HIS A 92 30.27 -14.88 23.07
N THR A 93 30.11 -16.08 22.52
CA THR A 93 29.02 -16.42 21.60
C THR A 93 27.66 -16.32 22.28
N GLU A 94 27.53 -16.85 23.50
CA GLU A 94 26.29 -16.76 24.29
C GLU A 94 25.92 -15.29 24.58
N ASN A 95 26.88 -14.47 25.01
CA ASN A 95 26.65 -13.05 25.24
C ASN A 95 26.25 -12.30 23.96
N MET A 96 26.82 -12.66 22.81
CA MET A 96 26.44 -12.09 21.52
C MET A 96 25.00 -12.45 21.17
N GLN A 97 24.62 -13.73 21.29
CA GLN A 97 23.25 -14.19 21.02
C GLN A 97 22.22 -13.51 21.93
N LEU A 98 22.55 -13.31 23.21
CA LEU A 98 21.68 -12.60 24.14
C LEU A 98 21.50 -11.14 23.75
N LYS A 99 22.58 -10.45 23.35
CA LYS A 99 22.50 -9.07 22.85
C LYS A 99 21.64 -8.97 21.60
N ASP A 100 21.87 -9.84 20.63
CA ASP A 100 21.09 -9.87 19.40
C ASP A 100 19.61 -10.13 19.70
N ALA A 101 19.30 -11.05 20.62
CA ALA A 101 17.93 -11.32 21.05
C ALA A 101 17.27 -10.09 21.70
N THR A 102 18.00 -9.34 22.51
CA THR A 102 17.49 -8.09 23.11
C THR A 102 17.22 -7.01 22.07
N GLU A 103 18.13 -6.81 21.12
CA GLU A 103 17.95 -5.84 20.03
C GLU A 103 16.77 -6.23 19.12
N LEU A 104 16.62 -7.52 18.81
CA LEU A 104 15.45 -8.02 18.08
C LEU A 104 14.15 -7.83 18.86
N ALA A 105 14.15 -7.97 20.18
CA ALA A 105 12.97 -7.70 21.00
C ALA A 105 12.59 -6.21 20.99
N GLU A 106 13.58 -5.31 21.10
CA GLU A 106 13.37 -3.86 21.04
C GLU A 106 12.84 -3.40 19.68
N THR A 107 13.45 -3.87 18.59
CA THR A 107 12.98 -3.56 17.23
C THR A 107 11.56 -4.08 16.99
N ASN A 108 11.23 -5.27 17.48
CA ASN A 108 9.87 -5.80 17.41
C ASN A 108 8.87 -4.93 18.19
N ALA A 109 9.24 -4.43 19.37
CA ALA A 109 8.38 -3.52 20.13
C ALA A 109 8.08 -2.23 19.33
N VAL A 110 9.09 -1.69 18.64
CA VAL A 110 8.90 -0.53 17.73
C VAL A 110 7.95 -0.89 16.59
N ILE A 111 8.13 -2.02 15.93
CA ILE A 111 7.23 -2.48 14.84
C ILE A 111 5.78 -2.61 15.34
N GLN A 112 5.58 -3.18 16.53
CA GLN A 112 4.24 -3.31 17.13
C GLN A 112 3.60 -1.94 17.40
N SER A 113 4.39 -0.96 17.85
CA SER A 113 3.90 0.41 18.07
C SER A 113 3.43 1.08 16.77
N LEU A 114 4.18 0.87 15.67
CA LEU A 114 3.83 1.38 14.34
C LEU A 114 2.57 0.70 13.81
N LEU A 115 2.43 -0.61 14.01
CA LEU A 115 1.24 -1.36 13.62
C LEU A 115 -0.01 -0.86 14.36
N LEU A 116 0.13 -0.54 15.65
CA LEU A 116 -0.95 0.05 16.45
C LEU A 116 -1.38 1.40 15.86
N GLU A 117 -0.43 2.27 15.50
CA GLU A 117 -0.73 3.56 14.88
C GLU A 117 -1.39 3.41 13.50
N GLN A 118 -0.93 2.45 12.69
CA GLN A 118 -1.58 2.11 11.43
C GLN A 118 -3.03 1.65 11.66
N GLN A 119 -3.27 0.79 12.66
CA GLN A 119 -4.62 0.34 12.99
C GLN A 119 -5.54 1.49 13.43
N LYS A 120 -5.02 2.48 14.18
CA LYS A 120 -5.81 3.69 14.51
C LYS A 120 -6.20 4.49 13.28
N SER A 121 -5.29 4.64 12.31
CA SER A 121 -5.59 5.30 11.03
C SER A 121 -6.65 4.53 10.22
N VAL A 122 -6.57 3.20 10.20
CA VAL A 122 -7.60 2.36 9.58
C VAL A 122 -8.96 2.55 10.28
N LEU A 123 -8.97 2.61 11.62
CA LEU A 123 -10.17 2.86 12.42
C LEU A 123 -10.80 4.23 12.09
N SER A 124 -10.00 5.28 11.95
CA SER A 124 -10.52 6.61 11.58
C SER A 124 -11.14 6.60 10.17
N GLY A 125 -10.52 5.91 9.20
CA GLY A 125 -11.09 5.69 7.87
C GLY A 125 -12.43 4.92 7.91
N LEU A 126 -12.51 3.87 8.73
CA LEU A 126 -13.74 3.10 8.94
C LEU A 126 -14.86 3.96 9.57
N LYS A 127 -14.52 4.82 10.54
CA LYS A 127 -15.48 5.77 11.14
C LYS A 127 -16.04 6.74 10.11
N ALA A 128 -15.18 7.32 9.27
CA ALA A 128 -15.62 8.22 8.20
C ALA A 128 -16.53 7.50 7.19
N SER A 129 -16.19 6.26 6.81
CA SER A 129 -17.03 5.43 5.96
C SER A 129 -18.41 5.14 6.57
N LYS A 130 -18.44 4.83 7.88
CA LYS A 130 -19.68 4.65 8.64
C LYS A 130 -20.54 5.91 8.65
N GLU A 131 -19.94 7.06 8.96
CA GLU A 131 -20.64 8.35 8.98
C GLU A 131 -21.23 8.68 7.60
N MET A 132 -20.49 8.41 6.52
CA MET A 132 -21.00 8.57 5.15
C MET A 132 -22.22 7.67 4.89
N ALA A 133 -22.20 6.42 5.35
CA ALA A 133 -23.33 5.50 5.22
C ALA A 133 -24.55 5.97 6.04
N GLU A 134 -24.35 6.43 7.27
CA GLU A 134 -25.40 6.99 8.14
C GLU A 134 -26.02 8.27 7.52
N LYS A 135 -25.20 9.16 6.97
CA LYS A 135 -25.65 10.34 6.22
C LYS A 135 -26.48 9.96 5.00
N LYS A 136 -26.07 8.94 4.24
CA LYS A 136 -26.87 8.42 3.12
C LYS A 136 -28.20 7.86 3.58
N GLN A 137 -28.21 7.06 4.65
CA GLN A 137 -29.43 6.48 5.21
C GLN A 137 -30.42 7.57 5.65
N THR A 138 -29.95 8.54 6.44
CA THR A 138 -30.79 9.66 6.90
C THR A 138 -31.32 10.50 5.75
N TYR A 139 -30.51 10.76 4.73
CA TYR A 139 -30.95 11.46 3.52
C TYR A 139 -32.10 10.72 2.81
N TYR A 140 -31.96 9.41 2.59
CA TYR A 140 -33.00 8.63 1.92
C TYR A 140 -34.25 8.45 2.77
N ASN A 141 -34.11 8.28 4.09
CA ASN A 141 -35.26 8.25 5.00
C ASN A 141 -36.05 9.56 4.94
N ARG A 142 -35.36 10.72 4.97
CA ARG A 142 -36.01 12.02 4.80
C ARG A 142 -36.76 12.12 3.47
N LEU A 143 -36.17 11.63 2.37
CA LEU A 143 -36.82 11.64 1.06
C LEU A 143 -38.06 10.74 1.01
N ILE A 144 -38.04 9.61 1.72
CA ILE A 144 -39.19 8.71 1.86
C ILE A 144 -40.29 9.37 2.71
N ASP A 145 -39.92 9.98 3.84
CA ASP A 145 -40.85 10.66 4.76
C ASP A 145 -41.52 11.90 4.11
N GLU A 146 -40.75 12.66 3.32
CA GLU A 146 -41.27 13.80 2.54
C GLU A 146 -42.29 13.35 1.47
N GLY A 147 -42.20 12.10 1.01
CA GLY A 147 -43.11 11.54 0.01
C GLY A 147 -43.14 12.36 -1.28
N THR A 148 -44.31 12.46 -1.91
CA THR A 148 -44.49 13.35 -3.08
C THR A 148 -44.50 14.80 -2.65
N SER A 149 -43.67 15.62 -3.32
CA SER A 149 -43.63 17.05 -3.06
C SER A 149 -44.99 17.71 -3.35
N THR A 150 -45.33 18.77 -2.62
CA THR A 150 -46.56 19.54 -2.86
C THR A 150 -46.69 19.99 -4.32
N LYS A 151 -45.57 20.40 -4.92
CA LYS A 151 -45.49 20.77 -6.34
C LYS A 151 -45.78 19.60 -7.28
N GLU A 152 -45.35 18.40 -6.92
CA GLU A 152 -45.62 17.19 -7.71
C GLU A 152 -47.11 16.82 -7.63
N CYS A 153 -47.72 16.94 -6.45
CA CYS A 153 -49.16 16.78 -6.26
C CYS A 153 -49.98 17.80 -7.08
N GLU A 154 -49.60 19.07 -7.05
CA GLU A 154 -50.23 20.13 -7.85
C GLU A 154 -50.11 19.88 -9.35
N ALA A 155 -48.90 19.56 -9.83
CA ALA A 155 -48.67 19.22 -11.23
C ALA A 155 -49.48 17.99 -11.67
N ARG A 156 -49.56 16.96 -10.82
CA ARG A 156 -50.36 15.76 -11.08
C ARG A 156 -51.85 16.10 -11.16
N ASN A 157 -52.37 16.94 -10.27
CA ASN A 157 -53.77 17.38 -10.30
C ASN A 157 -54.10 18.19 -11.56
N LEU A 158 -53.20 19.10 -11.96
CA LEU A 158 -53.36 19.87 -13.22
C LEU A 158 -53.35 18.96 -14.45
N LEU A 159 -52.48 17.93 -14.47
CA LEU A 159 -52.46 16.95 -15.54
C LEU A 159 -53.77 16.15 -15.62
N LEU A 160 -54.31 15.71 -14.48
CA LEU A 160 -55.61 15.03 -14.43
C LEU A 160 -56.75 15.94 -14.89
N ALA A 161 -56.78 17.20 -14.45
CA ALA A 161 -57.78 18.16 -14.91
C ALA A 161 -57.69 18.37 -16.44
N SER A 162 -56.47 18.49 -16.97
CA SER A 162 -56.24 18.66 -18.42
C SER A 162 -56.67 17.44 -19.24
N SER A 163 -56.48 16.22 -18.73
CA SER A 163 -56.87 14.99 -19.44
C SER A 163 -58.38 14.82 -19.47
N VAL A 164 -59.07 15.12 -18.36
CA VAL A 164 -60.55 15.15 -18.29
C VAL A 164 -61.11 16.21 -19.24
N PHE A 165 -60.57 17.43 -19.19
CA PHE A 165 -61.01 18.51 -20.08
C PHE A 165 -60.84 18.13 -21.56
N ARG A 166 -59.71 17.53 -21.93
CA ARG A 166 -59.45 17.06 -23.29
C ARG A 166 -60.42 15.95 -23.71
N GLY A 167 -60.76 15.03 -22.80
CA GLY A 167 -61.76 13.98 -23.04
C GLY A 167 -63.15 14.54 -23.31
N LEU A 168 -63.60 15.48 -22.47
CA LEU A 168 -64.88 16.17 -22.65
C LEU A 168 -64.93 16.96 -23.95
N PHE A 169 -63.86 17.69 -24.27
CA PHE A 169 -63.78 18.46 -25.51
C PHE A 169 -63.84 17.56 -26.75
N ARG A 170 -63.18 16.39 -26.72
CA ARG A 170 -63.29 15.38 -27.79
C ARG A 170 -64.72 14.85 -27.94
N ALA A 171 -65.41 14.56 -26.85
CA ALA A 171 -66.79 14.07 -26.88
C ALA A 171 -67.76 15.14 -27.43
N LEU A 172 -67.55 16.41 -27.09
CA LEU A 172 -68.34 17.54 -27.60
C LEU A 172 -68.09 17.81 -29.10
N LEU A 173 -66.85 17.66 -29.56
CA LEU A 173 -66.50 17.91 -30.96
C LEU A 173 -66.99 16.79 -31.90
N TRP A 174 -67.14 15.56 -31.38
CA TRP A 174 -67.59 14.39 -32.15
C TRP A 174 -68.89 14.60 -32.94
N PRO A 175 -70.00 15.10 -32.36
CA PRO A 175 -71.21 15.41 -33.11
C PRO A 175 -71.03 16.54 -34.14
N GLN A 176 -70.16 17.53 -33.90
CA GLN A 176 -69.88 18.60 -34.87
C GLN A 176 -69.08 18.10 -36.07
N VAL A 177 -68.12 17.20 -35.83
CA VAL A 177 -67.37 16.51 -36.88
C VAL A 177 -68.30 15.61 -37.70
N LEU A 178 -69.20 14.87 -37.05
CA LEU A 178 -70.25 14.10 -37.72
C LEU A 178 -71.16 14.98 -38.58
N GLN A 179 -71.59 16.15 -38.08
CA GLN A 179 -72.39 17.08 -38.87
C GLN A 179 -71.62 17.70 -40.05
N ARG A 180 -70.31 17.97 -39.90
CA ARG A 180 -69.47 18.43 -41.03
C ARG A 180 -69.27 17.34 -42.07
N LEU A 181 -69.03 16.10 -41.64
CA LEU A 181 -68.94 14.95 -42.54
C LEU A 181 -70.28 14.67 -43.24
N PHE A 182 -71.40 14.78 -42.52
CA PHE A 182 -72.74 14.65 -43.10
C PHE A 182 -73.03 15.79 -44.10
N ARG A 183 -72.61 17.02 -43.80
CA ARG A 183 -72.74 18.16 -44.72
C ARG A 183 -71.87 18.01 -45.97
N VAL A 184 -70.65 17.48 -45.83
CA VAL A 184 -69.76 17.16 -46.97
C VAL A 184 -70.34 16.00 -47.80
N TYR A 185 -70.89 14.98 -47.14
CA TYR A 185 -71.60 13.87 -47.81
C TYR A 185 -72.82 14.39 -48.60
N LEU A 186 -73.58 15.33 -48.02
CA LEU A 186 -74.73 15.97 -48.67
C LEU A 186 -74.32 16.90 -49.82
N VAL A 187 -73.13 17.52 -49.75
CA VAL A 187 -72.56 18.32 -50.85
C VAL A 187 -72.03 17.43 -51.97
N TRP A 188 -71.36 16.32 -51.66
CA TRP A 188 -70.90 15.35 -52.66
C TRP A 188 -72.07 14.69 -53.41
N HIS A 189 -73.20 14.46 -52.74
CA HIS A 189 -74.44 13.99 -53.38
C HIS A 189 -75.17 15.11 -54.17
N ARG A 190 -74.75 16.37 -54.04
CA ARG A 190 -75.39 17.55 -54.68
C ARG A 190 -74.51 18.22 -55.73
N ILE A 191 -73.35 17.65 -56.05
CA ILE A 191 -72.57 18.02 -57.24
C ILE A 191 -73.21 17.29 -58.44
N PRO A 192 -73.82 18.01 -59.40
CA PRO A 192 -74.35 17.38 -60.61
C PRO A 192 -73.17 16.91 -61.48
N VAL A 193 -73.21 15.63 -61.86
CA VAL A 193 -72.47 15.14 -63.02
C VAL A 193 -73.02 15.90 -64.24
N ILE A 194 -72.18 16.77 -64.79
CA ILE A 194 -72.34 17.33 -66.12
C ILE A 194 -72.30 16.15 -67.10
N MET A 195 -73.42 15.93 -67.79
CA MET A 195 -73.46 15.23 -69.07
C MET A 195 -74.58 15.83 -69.92
N VAL A 196 -74.36 17.06 -70.41
CA VAL A 196 -74.54 17.56 -71.79
C VAL A 196 -73.62 18.76 -71.93
#